data_AF-A0A2R6BUJ8-F1
#
_entry.id   AF-A0A2R6BUJ8-F1
#
_cell.length_a   1.000
_cell.length_b   1.000
_cell.length_c   1.000
_cell.angle_alpha   90.00
_cell.angle_beta   90.00
_cell.angle_gamma   90.00
#
_symmetry.space_group_name_H-M   'P 1'
#
loop_
_entity.id
_entity.type
_entity.pdbx_description
1 polymer ?
#
loop_
_entity_poly.entity_id
_entity_poly.type
_entity_poly.pdbx_seq_one_letter_code
_entity_poly.pdbx_strand_id
1 'polypeptide(L)' 'MDKVKAIYGKAYPKLQELKRKYDPTNLFRVNQNIKP' A
#
# COMPACT_ATOMS: atom_id res chain seq x y z
N MET A 1 -3.35 6.68 -13.65
CA MET A 1 -2.46 6.88 -12.48
C MET A 1 -3.16 6.35 -11.24
N ASP A 2 -2.49 5.49 -10.46
CA ASP A 2 -3.03 4.91 -9.23
C ASP A 2 -3.48 6.03 -8.27
N LYS A 3 -4.79 6.19 -8.06
CA LYS A 3 -5.37 7.17 -7.13
C LYS A 3 -4.79 7.02 -5.72
N VAL A 4 -4.48 5.79 -5.32
CA VAL A 4 -3.88 5.45 -4.03
C VAL A 4 -2.46 6.02 -3.90
N LYS A 5 -1.64 5.96 -4.97
CA LYS A 5 -0.30 6.58 -4.97
C LYS A 5 -0.37 8.10 -4.88
N ALA A 6 -1.38 8.72 -5.48
CA ALA A 6 -1.58 10.16 -5.41
C ALA A 6 -1.97 10.63 -3.99
N ILE A 7 -2.73 9.82 -3.24
CA ILE A 7 -3.14 10.12 -1.86
C ILE A 7 -1.95 10.06 -0.90
N TYR A 8 -1.14 8.99 -0.99
CA TYR A 8 -0.01 8.79 -0.06
C TYR A 8 1.28 9.48 -0.52
N GLY A 9 1.39 9.84 -1.80
CA GLY A 9 2.52 10.56 -2.38
C GLY A 9 3.86 9.92 -2.01
N LYS A 10 4.74 10.74 -1.39
CA LYS A 10 6.09 10.34 -1.00
C LYS A 10 6.14 9.23 0.06
N ALA A 11 5.06 9.00 0.81
CA ALA A 11 5.01 7.94 1.83
C ALA A 11 4.68 6.57 1.24
N TYR A 12 4.19 6.50 -0.01
CA TYR A 12 3.78 5.25 -0.65
C TYR A 12 4.86 4.15 -0.64
N PRO A 13 6.15 4.42 -0.94
CA PRO A 13 7.19 3.39 -0.94
C PRO A 13 7.40 2.76 0.44
N LYS A 14 7.38 3.57 1.51
CA LYS A 14 7.54 3.11 2.89
C LYS A 14 6.34 2.28 3.34
N LEU A 15 5.12 2.71 3.00
CA LEU A 15 3.91 1.95 3.30
C LEU A 15 3.85 0.62 2.55
N GLN A 16 4.35 0.59 1.31
CA GLN A 16 4.47 -0.65 0.55
C GLN A 16 5.45 -1.63 1.19
N GLU A 17 6.61 -1.14 1.66
CA GLU A 17 7.58 -1.95 2.39
C GLU A 17 6.99 -2.55 3.68
N LEU A 18 6.27 -1.73 4.47
CA LEU A 18 5.54 -2.22 5.64
C LEU A 18 4.48 -3.25 5.25
N LYS A 19 3.73 -3.03 4.17
CA LYS A 19 2.73 -3.99 3.69
C LYS A 19 3.36 -5.32 3.30
N ARG A 20 4.51 -5.31 2.62
CA ARG A 20 5.29 -6.53 2.33
C ARG A 20 5.73 -7.27 3.58
N LYS A 21 6.09 -6.55 4.65
CA LYS A 21 6.52 -7.15 5.92
C LYS A 21 5.37 -7.77 6.72
N TYR A 22 4.22 -7.09 6.77
CA TYR A 22 3.13 -7.45 7.68
C TYR A 22 1.92 -8.11 7.01
N ASP A 23 1.72 -7.91 5.71
CA ASP A 23 0.61 -8.48 4.93
C ASP A 23 1.06 -8.84 3.50
N PRO A 24 2.03 -9.76 3.34
CA PRO A 24 2.56 -10.15 2.04
C PRO A 24 1.50 -10.79 1.14
N THR A 25 0.45 -11.39 1.71
CA THR A 25 -0.67 -11.99 0.98
C THR A 25 -1.78 -10.99 0.66
N ASN A 26 -1.63 -9.72 1.06
CA ASN A 26 -2.60 -8.65 0.88
C ASN A 26 -4.02 -9.03 1.35
N LEU A 27 -4.11 -9.72 2.48
CA LEU A 27 -5.35 -10.14 3.11
C LEU A 27 -6.23 -8.92 3.44
N PHE A 28 -5.60 -7.83 3.90
CA PHE A 28 -6.29 -6.58 4.22
C PHE A 28 -6.35 -5.66 2.99
N ARG A 29 -7.29 -5.94 2.09
CA ARG A 29 -7.46 -5.24 0.80
C ARG A 29 -8.75 -4.45 0.61
N VAL A 30 -9.69 -4.52 1.55
CA VAL A 30 -10.97 -3.80 1.47
C VAL A 30 -10.81 -2.40 2.08
N ASN A 31 -9.88 -1.60 1.52
CA ASN A 31 -9.61 -0.21 1.88
C ASN A 31 -8.92 0.52 0.71
N GLN A 32 -8.36 1.71 0.93
CA GLN A 32 -7.45 2.37 -0.02
C GLN A 32 -6.14 1.57 -0.13
N ASN A 33 -6.23 0.42 -0.81
CA ASN A 33 -5.28 -0.66 -0.70
C ASN A 33 -3.94 -0.31 -1.34
N ILE A 34 -2.88 -0.51 -0.57
CA ILE A 34 -1.51 -0.48 -1.04
C ILE A 34 -1.13 -1.92 -1.34
N LYS A 35 -0.86 -2.22 -2.61
CA LYS A 35 -0.37 -3.54 -3.01
C LYS A 35 1.08 -3.69 -2.57
N PRO A 36 1.47 -4.83 -1.96
CA PRO A 36 2.86 -5.13 -1.63
C PRO A 36 3.81 -4.96 -2.83
#